data_AF-A0A6P9B1H4-F1
#
_entry.id   AF-A0A6P9B1H4-F1
#
_cell.length_a   1.000
_cell.length_b   1.000
_cell.length_c   1.000
_cell.angle_alpha   90.00
_cell.angle_beta   90.00
_cell.angle_gamma   90.00
#
_symmetry.space_group_name_H-M   'P 1'
#
loop_
_entity.id
_entity.type
_entity.pdbx_description
1 polymer ?
#
loop_
_entity_poly.entity_id
_entity_poly.type
_entity_poly.pdbx_seq_one_letter_code
_entity_poly.pdbx_strand_id
1 'polypeptide(L)'
;IPENSSTVDFVSHNAQNAKRATMQRSRSLQSINKVLEQKQKDLEEYNSKQKGHVPHYLIERKDHWRKEAEERLRNTPDPDTPPGHTMMPESQRLETLKNLKE
;
A
#
# COMPACT_ATOMS: atom_id res chain seq x y z
N ILE A 1 -15.64 -21.49 79.79
CA ILE A 1 -15.71 -21.93 78.38
C ILE A 1 -16.38 -20.78 77.63
N PRO A 2 -15.69 -19.98 76.81
CA PRO A 2 -16.37 -18.91 76.10
C PRO A 2 -17.07 -19.51 74.88
N GLU A 3 -18.37 -19.78 75.07
CA GLU A 3 -19.39 -19.87 74.03
C GLU A 3 -19.46 -18.49 73.35
N ASN A 4 -18.96 -18.38 72.13
CA ASN A 4 -19.29 -17.31 71.16
C ASN A 4 -18.60 -17.64 69.83
N SER A 5 -18.84 -18.84 69.28
CA SER A 5 -18.63 -19.02 67.84
C SER A 5 -19.86 -18.45 67.15
N SER A 6 -19.75 -17.22 66.66
CA SER A 6 -20.60 -16.77 65.56
C SER A 6 -20.65 -17.90 64.53
N THR A 7 -21.78 -18.58 64.42
CA THR A 7 -22.00 -19.63 63.42
C THR A 7 -21.98 -18.93 62.07
N VAL A 8 -20.79 -18.91 61.46
CA VAL A 8 -20.61 -18.40 60.10
C VAL A 8 -21.43 -19.32 59.19
N ASP A 9 -22.45 -18.77 58.55
CA ASP A 9 -23.19 -19.48 57.51
C ASP A 9 -22.34 -19.54 56.23
N PHE A 10 -21.55 -20.60 56.12
CA PHE A 10 -20.69 -20.85 54.98
C PHE A 10 -21.46 -21.00 53.67
N VAL A 11 -22.74 -21.38 53.70
CA VAL A 11 -23.56 -21.56 52.50
C VAL A 11 -23.92 -20.20 51.91
N SER A 12 -24.45 -19.28 52.73
CA SER A 12 -24.76 -17.93 52.26
C SER A 12 -23.50 -17.13 51.90
N HIS A 13 -22.42 -17.28 52.68
CA HIS A 13 -21.14 -16.64 52.39
C HIS A 13 -20.56 -17.11 51.05
N ASN A 14 -20.54 -18.43 50.79
CA ASN A 14 -20.06 -18.97 49.52
C ASN A 14 -20.97 -18.61 48.34
N ALA A 15 -22.29 -18.56 48.54
CA ALA A 15 -23.22 -18.13 47.51
C ALA A 15 -23.00 -16.66 47.10
N GLN A 16 -22.79 -15.77 48.07
CA GLN A 16 -22.46 -14.37 47.81
C GLN A 16 -21.09 -14.22 47.14
N ASN A 17 -20.10 -15.01 47.58
CA ASN A 17 -18.76 -15.00 46.99
C ASN A 17 -18.78 -15.52 45.54
N ALA A 18 -19.51 -16.61 45.27
CA ALA A 18 -19.66 -17.17 43.92
C ALA A 18 -20.41 -16.21 42.98
N LYS A 19 -21.42 -15.48 43.47
CA LYS A 19 -22.10 -14.43 42.70
C LYS A 19 -21.19 -13.27 42.34
N ARG A 20 -20.21 -12.93 43.20
CA ARG A 20 -19.25 -11.84 42.99
C ARG A 20 -18.00 -12.28 42.22
N ALA A 21 -17.72 -13.58 42.20
CA ALA A 21 -16.58 -14.13 41.50
C ALA A 21 -16.73 -13.89 39.99
N THR A 22 -15.90 -13.00 39.45
CA THR A 22 -15.79 -12.82 38.00
C THR A 22 -15.01 -13.99 37.43
N MET A 23 -15.60 -14.69 36.46
CA MET A 23 -14.90 -15.74 35.73
C MET A 23 -13.74 -15.10 34.94
N GLN A 24 -12.53 -15.26 35.46
CA GLN A 24 -11.33 -14.77 34.79
C GLN A 24 -11.10 -15.58 33.52
N ARG A 25 -10.92 -14.90 32.39
CA ARG A 25 -10.59 -15.58 31.13
C ARG A 25 -9.21 -16.23 31.28
N SER A 26 -9.06 -17.42 30.69
CA SER A 26 -7.75 -18.09 30.64
C SER A 26 -6.71 -17.22 29.92
N ARG A 27 -5.44 -17.36 30.32
CA ARG A 27 -4.34 -16.62 29.69
C ARG A 27 -4.22 -16.88 28.19
N SER A 28 -4.48 -18.11 27.76
CA SER A 28 -4.49 -18.48 26.34
C SER A 28 -5.59 -17.77 25.55
N LEU A 29 -6.80 -17.65 26.12
CA LEU A 29 -7.89 -16.92 25.47
C LEU A 29 -7.57 -15.42 25.38
N GLN A 30 -6.96 -14.86 26.43
CA GLN A 30 -6.50 -13.47 26.41
C GLN A 30 -5.43 -13.23 25.35
N SER A 31 -4.45 -14.13 25.19
CA SER A 31 -3.42 -14.00 24.16
C SER A 31 -4.01 -14.08 22.75
N ILE A 32 -4.98 -14.97 22.52
CA ILE A 32 -5.67 -15.08 21.23
C ILE A 32 -6.42 -13.78 20.92
N ASN A 33 -7.19 -13.24 21.86
CA ASN A 33 -7.92 -11.98 21.64
C ASN A 33 -6.97 -10.83 21.33
N LYS A 34 -5.85 -10.73 22.05
CA LYS A 34 -4.83 -9.71 21.78
C LYS A 34 -4.27 -9.80 20.36
N VAL A 35 -4.00 -11.02 19.86
CA VAL A 35 -3.51 -11.22 18.48
C VAL A 35 -4.57 -10.81 17.45
N LEU A 36 -5.84 -11.17 17.70
CA LEU A 36 -6.95 -10.80 16.81
C LEU A 36 -7.16 -9.28 16.75
N GLU A 37 -7.14 -8.62 17.90
CA GLU A 37 -7.24 -7.16 17.98
C GLU A 37 -6.09 -6.46 17.24
N GLN A 38 -4.85 -6.99 17.38
CA GLN A 38 -3.71 -6.44 16.65
C GLN A 38 -3.90 -6.59 15.14
N LYS A 39 -4.28 -7.78 14.66
CA LYS A 39 -4.54 -8.00 13.23
C LYS A 39 -5.61 -7.07 12.68
N GLN A 40 -6.66 -6.81 13.45
CA GLN A 40 -7.73 -5.91 13.05
C GLN A 40 -7.22 -4.47 12.91
N LYS A 41 -6.43 -4.00 13.88
CA LYS A 41 -5.80 -2.67 13.83
C LYS A 41 -4.86 -2.52 12.63
N ASP A 42 -4.02 -3.52 12.37
CA ASP A 42 -3.09 -3.52 11.24
C ASP A 42 -3.85 -3.44 9.90
N LEU A 43 -4.99 -4.15 9.80
CA LEU A 43 -5.86 -4.12 8.62
C LEU A 43 -6.53 -2.76 8.44
N GLU A 44 -7.03 -2.14 9.51
CA GLU A 44 -7.61 -0.80 9.49
C GLU A 44 -6.56 0.26 9.10
N GLU A 45 -5.33 0.12 9.58
CA GLU A 45 -4.21 0.99 9.21
C GLU A 45 -3.83 0.82 7.73
N TYR A 46 -3.72 -0.41 7.24
CA TYR A 46 -3.49 -0.67 5.81
C TYR A 46 -4.61 -0.08 4.94
N ASN A 47 -5.86 -0.30 5.33
CA ASN A 47 -7.03 0.18 4.60
C ASN A 47 -7.10 1.71 4.54
N SER A 48 -6.69 2.40 5.60
CA SER A 48 -6.71 3.86 5.65
C SER A 48 -5.51 4.51 4.94
N LYS A 49 -4.32 3.89 4.98
CA LYS A 49 -3.09 4.50 4.47
C LYS A 49 -2.65 4.01 3.09
N GLN A 50 -2.84 2.72 2.79
CA GLN A 50 -2.19 2.06 1.67
C GLN A 50 -3.17 1.51 0.63
N LYS A 51 -4.39 1.16 1.05
CA LYS A 51 -5.40 0.61 0.13
C LYS A 51 -5.74 1.63 -0.96
N GLY A 52 -5.61 1.19 -2.21
CA GLY A 52 -5.86 2.02 -3.39
C GLY A 52 -4.66 2.88 -3.81
N HIS A 53 -3.57 2.89 -3.05
CA HIS A 53 -2.33 3.54 -3.48
C HIS A 53 -1.67 2.73 -4.60
N VAL A 54 -1.25 3.41 -5.66
CA VAL A 54 -0.55 2.78 -6.78
C VAL A 54 0.92 2.63 -6.39
N PRO A 55 1.50 1.42 -6.46
CA PRO A 55 2.93 1.22 -6.22
C PRO A 55 3.81 2.15 -7.06
N HIS A 56 4.87 2.67 -6.45
CA HIS A 56 5.75 3.68 -7.07
C HIS A 56 6.28 3.26 -8.45
N TYR A 57 6.70 2.00 -8.58
CA TYR A 57 7.24 1.47 -9.84
C TYR A 57 6.25 1.53 -11.01
N LEU A 58 4.94 1.50 -10.77
CA LEU A 58 3.93 1.63 -11.83
C LEU A 58 3.80 3.08 -12.31
N ILE A 59 3.96 4.04 -11.39
CA ILE A 59 3.97 5.47 -11.72
C ILE A 59 5.19 5.77 -12.58
N GLU A 60 6.37 5.35 -12.13
CA GLU A 60 7.62 5.49 -12.88
C GLU A 60 7.53 4.84 -14.27
N ARG A 61 6.95 3.63 -14.35
CA ARG A 61 6.78 2.93 -15.62
C ARG A 61 5.87 3.68 -16.59
N LYS A 62 4.79 4.29 -16.11
CA LYS A 62 3.91 5.14 -16.95
C LYS A 62 4.69 6.34 -17.50
N ASP A 63 5.54 6.94 -16.70
CA ASP A 63 6.38 8.06 -17.12
C ASP A 63 7.43 7.66 -18.16
N HIS A 64 8.05 6.48 -17.98
CA HIS A 64 8.94 5.90 -18.98
C HIS A 64 8.24 5.70 -20.32
N TRP A 65 7.06 5.08 -20.33
CA TRP A 65 6.30 4.86 -21.56
C TRP A 65 5.92 6.15 -22.28
N ARG A 66 5.58 7.20 -21.52
CA ARG A 66 5.33 8.52 -22.09
C ARG A 66 6.57 9.08 -22.79
N LYS A 67 7.73 9.05 -22.13
CA LYS A 67 9.00 9.53 -22.70
C LYS A 67 9.40 8.75 -23.96
N GLU A 68 9.27 7.43 -23.92
CA GLU A 68 9.56 6.54 -25.06
C GLU A 68 8.61 6.80 -26.22
N ALA A 69 7.32 7.04 -25.96
CA ALA A 69 6.35 7.36 -27.02
C ALA A 69 6.67 8.71 -27.68
N GLU A 70 7.04 9.72 -26.91
CA GLU A 70 7.47 11.03 -27.42
C GLU A 70 8.76 10.90 -28.26
N GLU A 71 9.73 10.12 -27.79
CA GLU A 71 10.97 9.88 -28.53
C GLU A 71 10.73 9.13 -29.83
N ARG A 72 9.88 8.10 -29.83
CA ARG A 72 9.47 7.40 -31.05
C ARG A 72 8.80 8.34 -32.03
N LEU A 73 7.91 9.22 -31.56
CA LEU A 73 7.24 10.20 -32.42
C LEU A 73 8.24 11.17 -33.05
N ARG A 74 9.20 11.70 -32.27
CA ARG A 74 10.26 12.58 -32.79
C ARG A 74 11.15 11.89 -33.82
N ASN A 75 11.42 10.61 -33.64
CA ASN A 75 12.30 9.83 -34.50
C ASN A 75 11.54 9.12 -35.64
N THR A 76 10.22 9.30 -35.76
CA THR A 76 9.45 8.69 -36.85
C THR A 76 9.87 9.35 -38.17
N PRO A 77 10.45 8.59 -39.12
CA PRO A 77 10.79 9.16 -40.42
C PRO A 77 9.51 9.54 -41.17
N ASP A 78 9.59 10.57 -42.01
CA ASP A 78 8.46 11.03 -42.81
C ASP A 78 7.96 9.88 -43.71
N PRO A 79 6.66 9.51 -43.66
CA PRO A 79 6.09 8.44 -44.46
C PRO A 79 6.23 8.64 -45.97
N ASP A 80 6.39 9.88 -46.45
CA ASP A 80 6.57 10.17 -47.88
C ASP A 80 8.03 9.94 -48.35
N THR A 81 8.95 9.59 -47.44
CA THR A 81 10.35 9.31 -47.79
C THR A 81 10.48 7.93 -48.45
N PRO A 82 10.99 7.84 -49.70
CA PRO A 82 11.13 6.56 -50.38
C PRO A 82 12.21 5.68 -49.73
N PRO A 83 12.13 4.34 -49.90
CA PRO A 83 13.13 3.41 -49.37
C PRO A 83 14.56 3.77 -49.80
N GLY A 84 15.51 3.66 -48.87
CA GLY A 84 16.92 3.98 -49.11
C GLY A 84 17.24 5.48 -49.11
N HIS A 85 16.25 6.35 -48.89
CA HIS A 85 16.45 7.79 -48.78
C HIS A 85 16.17 8.25 -47.34
N THR A 86 16.82 9.33 -46.92
CA THR A 86 16.64 9.94 -45.60
C THR A 86 16.59 11.45 -45.78
N MET A 87 15.80 12.14 -44.97
CA MET A 87 15.71 13.59 -45.01
C MET A 87 17.08 14.22 -44.72
N MET A 88 17.56 15.08 -45.62
CA MET A 88 18.81 15.82 -45.44
C MET A 88 18.69 16.76 -44.23
N PRO A 89 19.66 16.78 -43.29
CA PRO A 89 19.66 17.73 -42.19
C PRO A 89 19.59 19.18 -42.67
N GLU A 90 18.89 20.03 -41.93
CA GLU A 90 18.64 21.41 -42.36
C GLU A 90 19.92 22.23 -42.59
N SER A 91 20.96 22.00 -41.79
CA SER A 91 22.26 22.66 -41.94
C SER A 91 22.88 22.40 -43.31
N GLN A 92 22.92 21.13 -43.75
CA GLN A 92 23.45 20.72 -45.05
C GLN A 92 22.58 21.24 -46.20
N ARG A 93 21.25 21.28 -46.00
CA ARG A 93 20.31 21.82 -46.99
C ARG A 93 20.56 23.31 -47.25
N LEU A 94 20.74 24.10 -46.18
CA LEU A 94 21.03 25.54 -46.29
C LEU A 94 22.36 25.82 -46.97
N GLU A 95 23.40 25.04 -46.64
CA GLU A 95 24.71 25.12 -47.29
C GLU A 95 24.61 24.83 -48.80
N THR A 96 23.92 23.75 -49.17
CA THR A 96 23.71 23.38 -50.58
C THR A 96 22.96 24.46 -51.35
N LEU A 97 21.92 25.05 -50.75
CA LEU A 97 21.17 26.16 -51.36
C LEU A 97 21.99 27.43 -51.53
N LYS A 98 22.92 27.70 -50.61
CA LYS A 98 23.84 28.83 -50.74
C LYS A 98 24.77 28.61 -51.94
N ASN A 99 25.35 27.42 -52.07
CA ASN A 99 26.26 27.07 -53.17
C ASN A 99 25.57 27.11 -54.55
N LEU A 100 24.26 26.88 -54.64
CA LEU A 100 23.50 26.94 -55.91
C LEU A 100 23.12 28.37 -56.36
N LYS A 101 23.27 29.37 -55.49
CA LYS A 101 22.97 30.78 -55.79
C LYS A 101 24.19 31.58 -56.23
N GLU A 102 25.38 31.05 -56.03
CA GLU A 102 26.65 31.58 -56.54
C GLU A 102 26.88 31.12 -58.00
#